data_AF-A0A960BI93-F1
#
_entry.id   AF-A0A960BI93-F1
#
_cell.length_a   1.000
_cell.length_b   1.000
_cell.length_c   1.000
_cell.angle_alpha   90.00
_cell.angle_beta   90.00
_cell.angle_gamma   90.00
#
_symmetry.space_group_name_H-M   'P 1'
#
loop_
_entity.id
_entity.type
_entity.pdbx_description
1 polymer ?
#
loop_
_entity_poly.entity_id
_entity_poly.type
_entity_poly.pdbx_seq_one_letter_code
_entity_poly.pdbx_strand_id
1 'polypeptide(L)'
;MRCGTPGFGHTFSLTPGERPGARLRTVATPNDATPAAVITCSDTVAAGGAEDRSGPLAASILTDLGFRTETLDVVPDDLEAIAGAVAKAAVGARVVVTTGGTGLGPRDVTVEAVMGLGAREVPGLGEAMRAAARSRVPRTDLSRGGGYLLGRVLVLCLPGSRGGVRDGLTAVGGLLGHAIAMIDGSGHGGHGTPAPQAAAHERCAYVGEQPIDLPALAAAVAAPEAGAVVTFEGRVRNHDHGREVVELTYSAHPDASRVLGDLVAKFVAGREELRVAVAHRTGVLQVGDLAFAVAVSAPHRQAAFQTCAEVVDEVKRVLPVWKLQRFADGSEEWVNCA
;
A
#
# COMPACT_ATOMS: atom_id res chain seq x y z
N MET A 1 -38.17 -31.01 -63.88
CA MET A 1 -38.75 -29.86 -64.59
C MET A 1 -38.33 -28.58 -63.87
N ARG A 2 -37.83 -27.62 -64.64
CA ARG A 2 -37.67 -26.16 -64.33
C ARG A 2 -39.00 -25.59 -63.80
N CYS A 3 -39.19 -24.45 -63.13
CA CYS A 3 -38.60 -23.11 -62.92
C CYS A 3 -39.43 -22.52 -61.73
N GLY A 4 -39.16 -21.41 -61.02
CA GLY A 4 -38.24 -20.29 -61.16
C GLY A 4 -38.33 -19.36 -59.92
N THR A 5 -37.38 -18.42 -59.86
CA THR A 5 -37.12 -17.30 -58.92
C THR A 5 -38.09 -16.10 -59.10
N PRO A 6 -37.94 -14.93 -58.41
CA PRO A 6 -37.57 -14.61 -57.01
C PRO A 6 -38.48 -13.52 -56.37
N GLY A 7 -38.26 -13.16 -55.09
CA GLY A 7 -38.85 -11.97 -54.46
C GLY A 7 -38.01 -11.46 -53.28
N PHE A 8 -37.40 -10.28 -53.45
CA PHE A 8 -36.61 -9.56 -52.44
C PHE A 8 -37.50 -8.94 -51.36
N GLY A 9 -37.08 -9.02 -50.11
CA GLY A 9 -37.62 -8.25 -48.98
C GLY A 9 -36.55 -8.10 -47.91
N HIS A 10 -36.00 -6.90 -47.77
CA HIS A 10 -34.97 -6.56 -46.81
C HIS A 10 -35.51 -6.58 -45.37
N THR A 11 -34.85 -7.29 -44.47
CA THR A 11 -34.72 -6.85 -43.07
C THR A 11 -33.41 -7.40 -42.53
N PHE A 12 -32.45 -6.49 -42.29
CA PHE A 12 -31.18 -6.78 -41.63
C PHE A 12 -31.49 -7.00 -40.14
N SER A 13 -31.40 -8.23 -39.65
CA SER A 13 -31.44 -8.54 -38.22
C SER A 13 -30.00 -8.73 -37.75
N LEU A 14 -29.51 -7.77 -36.96
CA LEU A 14 -28.22 -7.85 -36.28
C LEU A 14 -28.35 -8.81 -35.09
N THR A 15 -27.78 -10.00 -35.21
CA THR A 15 -27.49 -10.88 -34.07
C THR A 15 -26.36 -10.27 -33.24
N PRO A 16 -26.51 -10.06 -31.93
CA PRO A 16 -25.42 -9.59 -31.08
C PRO A 16 -24.32 -10.63 -31.03
N GLY A 17 -23.16 -10.24 -31.55
CA GLY A 17 -21.97 -11.09 -31.63
C GLY A 17 -21.39 -11.41 -30.26
N GLU A 18 -21.14 -12.70 -30.06
CA GLU A 18 -20.02 -13.18 -29.25
C GLU A 18 -18.74 -12.43 -29.65
N ARG A 19 -18.05 -11.86 -28.65
CA ARG A 19 -16.66 -11.46 -28.78
C ARG A 19 -15.83 -12.06 -27.65
N PRO A 20 -14.56 -12.39 -27.92
CA PRO A 20 -13.78 -13.35 -27.16
C PRO A 20 -13.37 -12.78 -25.80
N GLY A 21 -13.35 -13.64 -24.79
CA GLY A 21 -12.88 -13.34 -23.44
C GLY A 21 -11.50 -12.69 -23.44
N ALA A 22 -11.48 -11.38 -23.21
CA ALA A 22 -10.27 -10.63 -22.92
C ALA A 22 -9.84 -10.97 -21.49
N ARG A 23 -8.71 -11.69 -21.37
CA ARG A 23 -8.02 -11.93 -20.10
C ARG A 23 -7.66 -10.58 -19.46
N LEU A 24 -8.24 -10.28 -18.30
CA LEU A 24 -7.84 -9.18 -17.41
C LEU A 24 -6.95 -9.82 -16.32
N ARG A 25 -5.63 -9.96 -16.51
CA ARG A 25 -4.50 -9.01 -16.30
C ARG A 25 -4.39 -8.48 -14.87
N THR A 26 -3.66 -9.26 -14.09
CA THR A 26 -3.11 -9.06 -12.75
C THR A 26 -2.46 -7.68 -12.56
N VAL A 27 -2.83 -6.95 -11.50
CA VAL A 27 -2.01 -5.83 -10.98
C VAL A 27 -0.80 -6.48 -10.32
N ALA A 28 0.36 -6.36 -10.95
CA ALA A 28 1.58 -7.03 -10.50
C ALA A 28 2.08 -6.39 -9.20
N THR A 29 1.96 -7.12 -8.09
CA THR A 29 3.01 -7.07 -7.07
C THR A 29 4.34 -7.34 -7.76
N PRO A 30 5.47 -6.76 -7.30
CA PRO A 30 6.76 -7.29 -7.68
C PRO A 30 6.69 -8.79 -7.38
N ASN A 31 6.75 -9.60 -8.42
CA ASN A 31 6.86 -11.03 -8.26
C ASN A 31 8.25 -11.30 -7.65
N ASP A 32 8.46 -12.43 -6.97
CA ASP A 32 9.79 -12.98 -6.64
C ASP A 32 10.70 -13.08 -7.90
N ALA A 33 10.14 -12.86 -9.09
CA ALA A 33 10.86 -12.69 -10.34
C ALA A 33 11.48 -11.29 -10.58
N THR A 34 11.11 -10.25 -9.83
CA THR A 34 11.46 -8.85 -10.10
C THR A 34 12.81 -8.52 -9.47
N PRO A 35 13.86 -8.29 -10.27
CA PRO A 35 15.20 -8.11 -9.76
C PRO A 35 15.36 -6.73 -9.10
N ALA A 36 15.98 -6.70 -7.93
CA ALA A 36 16.43 -5.50 -7.24
C ALA A 36 17.91 -5.60 -6.85
N ALA A 37 18.54 -4.46 -6.64
CA ALA A 37 19.94 -4.38 -6.22
C ALA A 37 20.12 -3.35 -5.10
N VAL A 38 21.10 -3.58 -4.24
CA VAL A 38 21.49 -2.67 -3.17
C VAL A 38 22.95 -2.27 -3.36
N ILE A 39 23.23 -1.00 -3.14
CA ILE A 39 24.57 -0.43 -3.20
C ILE A 39 24.83 0.35 -1.92
N THR A 40 25.86 -0.01 -1.18
CA THR A 40 26.32 0.74 -0.02
C THR A 40 27.39 1.75 -0.45
N CYS A 41 27.11 3.03 -0.23
CA CYS A 41 28.03 4.13 -0.51
C CYS A 41 28.69 4.56 0.80
N SER A 42 29.95 4.16 0.99
CA SER A 42 30.72 4.54 2.18
C SER A 42 32.21 4.33 1.97
N ASP A 43 32.99 5.40 2.13
CA ASP A 43 34.46 5.33 2.16
C ASP A 43 34.98 4.32 3.19
N THR A 44 34.42 4.33 4.40
CA THR A 44 34.90 3.48 5.52
C THR A 44 34.59 2.01 5.29
N VAL A 45 33.40 1.68 4.79
CA VAL A 45 33.02 0.29 4.51
C VAL A 45 33.78 -0.23 3.29
N ALA A 46 33.90 0.57 2.23
CA ALA A 46 34.64 0.19 1.02
C ALA A 46 36.13 -0.07 1.31
N ALA A 47 36.72 0.66 2.25
CA ALA A 47 38.09 0.44 2.71
C ALA A 47 38.25 -0.75 3.69
N GLY A 48 37.17 -1.45 4.05
CA GLY A 48 37.17 -2.54 5.03
C GLY A 48 37.33 -2.08 6.49
N GLY A 49 37.17 -0.78 6.76
CA GLY A 49 37.31 -0.19 8.09
C GLY A 49 36.05 -0.31 8.97
N ALA A 50 34.92 -0.71 8.39
CA ALA A 50 33.67 -0.95 9.10
C ALA A 50 32.83 -2.03 8.42
N GLU A 51 32.02 -2.74 9.20
CA GLU A 51 31.04 -3.70 8.70
C GLU A 51 29.83 -2.98 8.08
N ASP A 52 29.41 -3.42 6.89
CA ASP A 52 28.15 -2.96 6.32
C ASP A 52 26.96 -3.60 7.05
N ARG A 53 26.15 -2.77 7.71
CA ARG A 53 24.90 -3.20 8.33
C ARG A 53 23.65 -2.61 7.68
N SER A 54 23.81 -1.61 6.82
CA SER A 54 22.68 -0.90 6.20
C SER A 54 22.31 -1.54 4.87
N GLY A 55 23.31 -1.98 4.10
CA GLY A 55 23.13 -2.74 2.87
C GLY A 55 22.36 -4.05 3.06
N PRO A 56 22.80 -4.95 3.97
CA PRO A 56 22.07 -6.19 4.23
C PRO A 56 20.64 -5.96 4.74
N LEU A 57 20.43 -4.90 5.53
CA LEU A 57 19.10 -4.51 5.99
C LEU A 57 18.20 -4.07 4.83
N ALA A 58 18.71 -3.24 3.91
CA ALA A 58 17.96 -2.83 2.73
C ALA A 58 17.59 -4.04 1.87
N ALA A 59 18.53 -4.96 1.66
CA ALA A 59 18.31 -6.17 0.87
C ALA A 59 17.24 -7.08 1.51
N SER A 60 17.27 -7.25 2.83
CA SER A 60 16.24 -8.00 3.55
C SER A 60 14.87 -7.36 3.39
N ILE A 61 14.75 -6.04 3.56
CA ILE A 61 13.46 -5.34 3.42
C ILE A 61 12.93 -5.45 1.98
N LEU A 62 13.80 -5.33 0.97
CA LEU A 62 13.38 -5.52 -0.43
C LEU A 62 12.92 -6.95 -0.70
N THR A 63 13.57 -7.94 -0.11
CA THR A 63 13.17 -9.34 -0.20
C THR A 63 11.80 -9.55 0.45
N ASP A 64 11.57 -8.98 1.63
CA ASP A 64 10.26 -9.02 2.32
C ASP A 64 9.16 -8.33 1.49
N LEU A 65 9.52 -7.34 0.66
CA LEU A 65 8.63 -6.66 -0.28
C LEU A 65 8.42 -7.45 -1.60
N GLY A 66 8.96 -8.66 -1.73
CA GLY A 66 8.79 -9.54 -2.89
C GLY A 66 9.76 -9.30 -4.04
N PHE A 67 10.89 -8.63 -3.81
CA PHE A 67 11.93 -8.45 -4.82
C PHE A 67 13.04 -9.50 -4.71
N ARG A 68 13.45 -10.05 -5.86
CA ARG A 68 14.68 -10.86 -5.92
C ARG A 68 15.89 -9.95 -5.87
N THR A 69 16.53 -9.92 -4.71
CA THR A 69 17.66 -9.03 -4.47
C THR A 69 18.98 -9.79 -4.64
N GLU A 70 19.76 -9.49 -5.67
CA GLU A 70 20.89 -10.34 -6.09
C GLU A 70 22.27 -9.68 -6.01
N THR A 71 22.39 -8.47 -5.49
CA THR A 71 23.71 -7.81 -5.39
C THR A 71 23.71 -6.80 -4.27
N LEU A 72 24.70 -6.91 -3.39
CA LEU A 72 25.10 -5.88 -2.44
C LEU A 72 26.52 -5.42 -2.83
N ASP A 73 26.62 -4.38 -3.65
CA ASP A 73 27.91 -3.79 -3.98
C ASP A 73 28.25 -2.73 -2.92
N VAL A 74 29.49 -2.69 -2.46
CA VAL A 74 29.99 -1.64 -1.57
C VAL A 74 30.98 -0.80 -2.37
N VAL A 75 30.76 0.52 -2.41
CA VAL A 75 31.60 1.47 -3.16
C VAL A 75 31.99 2.65 -2.28
N PRO A 76 33.15 3.27 -2.53
CA PRO A 76 33.54 4.51 -1.85
C PRO A 76 32.59 5.66 -2.22
N ASP A 77 32.65 6.74 -1.43
CA ASP A 77 31.89 7.98 -1.65
C ASP A 77 32.51 8.79 -2.79
N ASP A 78 32.42 8.24 -4.00
CA ASP A 78 33.01 8.76 -5.23
C ASP A 78 31.99 8.77 -6.37
N LEU A 79 31.98 9.84 -7.16
CA LEU A 79 31.00 10.05 -8.23
C LEU A 79 31.03 8.94 -9.28
N GLU A 80 32.22 8.57 -9.77
CA GLU A 80 32.37 7.57 -10.83
C GLU A 80 32.10 6.17 -10.30
N ALA A 81 32.57 5.85 -9.08
CA ALA A 81 32.33 4.55 -8.46
C ALA A 81 30.84 4.30 -8.22
N ILE A 82 30.12 5.29 -7.67
CA ILE A 82 28.68 5.18 -7.40
C ILE A 82 27.90 5.13 -8.72
N ALA A 83 28.18 6.01 -9.67
CA ALA A 83 27.51 6.02 -10.97
C ALA A 83 27.73 4.69 -11.72
N GLY A 84 28.95 4.16 -11.71
CA GLY A 84 29.30 2.88 -12.31
C GLY A 84 28.55 1.70 -11.66
N ALA A 85 28.46 1.66 -10.34
CA ALA A 85 27.71 0.64 -9.62
C ALA A 85 26.20 0.71 -9.90
N VAL A 86 25.61 1.91 -9.91
CA VAL A 86 24.19 2.12 -10.23
C VAL A 86 23.91 1.73 -11.68
N ALA A 87 24.77 2.12 -12.63
CA ALA A 87 24.63 1.76 -14.04
C ALA A 87 24.73 0.24 -14.26
N LYS A 88 25.72 -0.41 -13.62
CA LYS A 88 25.88 -1.88 -13.63
C LYS A 88 24.63 -2.57 -13.07
N ALA A 89 24.13 -2.13 -11.92
CA ALA A 89 22.93 -2.68 -11.31
C ALA A 89 21.69 -2.49 -12.20
N ALA A 90 21.56 -1.34 -12.85
CA ALA A 90 20.44 -0.99 -13.73
C ALA A 90 20.32 -1.86 -14.99
N VAL A 91 21.38 -2.61 -15.37
CA VAL A 91 21.30 -3.58 -16.48
C VAL A 91 20.35 -4.74 -16.15
N GLY A 92 20.37 -5.18 -14.89
CA GLY A 92 19.62 -6.36 -14.45
C GLY A 92 18.44 -6.05 -13.53
N ALA A 93 18.47 -4.93 -12.79
CA ALA A 93 17.48 -4.60 -11.77
C ALA A 93 16.37 -3.67 -12.28
N ARG A 94 15.19 -3.78 -11.68
CA ARG A 94 14.08 -2.81 -11.82
C ARG A 94 14.05 -1.78 -10.71
N VAL A 95 14.61 -2.13 -9.56
CA VAL A 95 14.79 -1.24 -8.40
C VAL A 95 16.25 -1.29 -7.95
N VAL A 96 16.85 -0.13 -7.79
CA VAL A 96 18.19 0.02 -7.20
C VAL A 96 18.06 0.86 -5.94
N VAL A 97 18.57 0.39 -4.82
CA VAL A 97 18.63 1.15 -3.57
C VAL A 97 20.09 1.48 -3.28
N THR A 98 20.39 2.76 -3.10
CA THR A 98 21.67 3.18 -2.52
C THR A 98 21.47 3.52 -1.05
N THR A 99 22.47 3.21 -0.21
CA THR A 99 22.50 3.60 1.21
C THR A 99 23.80 4.32 1.53
N GLY A 100 23.71 5.58 1.94
CA GLY A 100 24.86 6.43 2.23
C GLY A 100 25.01 7.59 1.25
N GLY A 101 25.91 8.52 1.56
CA GLY A 101 26.26 9.63 0.67
C GLY A 101 25.15 10.62 0.30
N THR A 102 24.07 10.73 1.08
CA THR A 102 22.92 11.64 0.83
C THR A 102 22.87 12.87 1.76
N GLY A 103 23.86 13.06 2.64
CA GLY A 103 23.94 14.20 3.55
C GLY A 103 24.40 15.50 2.87
N LEU A 104 24.80 16.49 3.66
CA LEU A 104 25.33 17.78 3.17
C LEU A 104 26.87 17.86 3.22
N GLY A 105 27.54 16.76 3.57
CA GLY A 105 28.99 16.69 3.65
C GLY A 105 29.64 16.73 2.26
N PRO A 106 30.92 17.14 2.17
CA PRO A 106 31.63 17.27 0.89
C PRO A 106 31.88 15.93 0.17
N ARG A 107 31.73 14.81 0.89
CA ARG A 107 31.81 13.45 0.33
C ARG A 107 30.42 12.87 0.03
N ASP A 108 29.34 13.50 0.47
CA ASP A 108 27.99 13.03 0.17
C ASP A 108 27.66 13.33 -1.30
N VAL A 109 27.98 12.41 -2.21
CA VAL A 109 27.85 12.61 -3.66
C VAL A 109 26.91 11.62 -4.35
N THR A 110 26.15 10.82 -3.58
CA THR A 110 25.31 9.74 -4.13
C THR A 110 24.18 10.27 -5.02
N VAL A 111 23.56 11.39 -4.64
CA VAL A 111 22.50 12.02 -5.44
C VAL A 111 23.06 12.57 -6.75
N GLU A 112 24.19 13.27 -6.68
CA GLU A 112 24.90 13.81 -7.84
C GLU A 112 25.33 12.71 -8.80
N ALA A 113 25.83 11.59 -8.30
CA ALA A 113 26.22 10.43 -9.11
C ALA A 113 25.01 9.85 -9.87
N VAL A 114 23.86 9.68 -9.19
CA VAL A 114 22.63 9.17 -9.82
C VAL A 114 22.08 10.15 -10.85
N MET A 115 22.05 11.45 -10.54
CA MET A 115 21.61 12.48 -11.47
C MET A 115 22.55 12.60 -12.68
N GLY A 116 23.85 12.40 -12.49
CA GLY A 116 24.86 12.39 -13.55
C GLY A 116 24.65 11.29 -14.60
N LEU A 117 23.92 10.22 -14.26
CA LEU A 117 23.50 9.18 -15.21
C LEU A 117 22.30 9.60 -16.08
N GLY A 118 21.80 10.83 -15.94
CA GLY A 118 20.60 11.31 -16.62
C GLY A 118 19.30 10.83 -15.96
N ALA A 119 19.34 10.45 -14.68
CA ALA A 119 18.15 10.10 -13.94
C ALA A 119 17.25 11.33 -13.74
N ARG A 120 15.93 11.11 -13.81
CA ARG A 120 14.92 12.15 -13.55
C ARG A 120 14.37 11.99 -12.15
N GLU A 121 14.41 13.05 -11.35
CA GLU A 121 13.86 13.03 -10.00
C GLU A 121 12.35 12.75 -9.99
N VAL A 122 11.92 12.02 -8.96
CA VAL A 122 10.52 11.83 -8.57
C VAL A 122 10.34 12.46 -7.17
N PRO A 123 10.04 13.77 -7.10
CA PRO A 123 10.12 14.55 -5.85
C PRO A 123 9.29 13.97 -4.71
N GLY A 124 8.08 13.49 -5.03
CA GLY A 124 7.15 12.91 -4.05
C GLY A 124 7.71 11.70 -3.28
N LEU A 125 8.66 10.95 -3.85
CA LEU A 125 9.31 9.85 -3.13
C LEU A 125 10.25 10.38 -2.03
N GLY A 126 11.04 11.42 -2.32
CA GLY A 126 11.90 12.04 -1.32
C GLY A 126 11.10 12.76 -0.23
N GLU A 127 10.00 13.41 -0.60
CA GLU A 127 9.06 14.03 0.35
C GLU A 127 8.45 13.01 1.29
N ALA A 128 7.95 11.88 0.77
CA ALA A 128 7.37 10.80 1.57
C ALA A 128 8.38 10.20 2.55
N MET A 129 9.61 9.93 2.09
CA MET A 129 10.69 9.40 2.95
C MET A 129 11.01 10.36 4.10
N ARG A 130 11.15 11.66 3.83
CA ARG A 130 11.42 12.66 4.88
C ARG A 130 10.25 12.80 5.85
N ALA A 131 9.02 12.86 5.32
CA ALA A 131 7.82 12.99 6.13
C ALA A 131 7.67 11.83 7.13
N ALA A 132 7.94 10.59 6.71
CA ALA A 132 7.83 9.40 7.56
C ALA A 132 8.79 9.40 8.77
N ALA A 133 9.98 9.99 8.63
CA ALA A 133 10.98 10.01 9.70
C ALA A 133 10.95 11.30 10.55
N ARG A 134 10.38 12.41 10.03
CA ARG A 134 10.50 13.76 10.59
C ARG A 134 10.13 13.88 12.07
N SER A 135 9.06 13.22 12.49
CA SER A 135 8.57 13.31 13.88
C SER A 135 9.55 12.74 14.90
N ARG A 136 10.34 11.73 14.53
CA ARG A 136 11.35 11.09 15.40
C ARG A 136 12.76 11.62 15.15
N VAL A 137 13.07 11.93 13.89
CA VAL A 137 14.40 12.35 13.46
C VAL A 137 14.26 13.65 12.64
N PRO A 138 14.07 14.82 13.29
CA PRO A 138 13.87 16.09 12.58
C PRO A 138 14.96 16.42 11.57
N ARG A 139 16.22 16.05 11.88
CA ARG A 139 17.37 16.20 10.98
C ARG A 139 17.28 15.42 9.65
N THR A 140 16.28 14.54 9.48
CA THR A 140 16.02 13.85 8.22
C THR A 140 15.72 14.82 7.07
N ASP A 141 15.22 16.02 7.37
CA ASP A 141 14.92 17.03 6.37
C ASP A 141 16.17 17.60 5.69
N LEU A 142 17.36 17.38 6.26
CA LEU A 142 18.65 17.72 5.63
C LEU A 142 19.11 16.68 4.60
N SER A 143 18.46 15.52 4.53
CA SER A 143 18.81 14.49 3.55
C SER A 143 18.38 14.91 2.15
N ARG A 144 19.33 14.87 1.21
CA ARG A 144 19.08 15.04 -0.23
C ARG A 144 18.62 13.74 -0.91
N GLY A 145 18.56 12.64 -0.15
CA GLY A 145 18.05 11.35 -0.63
C GLY A 145 16.60 11.44 -1.11
N GLY A 146 16.23 10.56 -2.04
CA GLY A 146 14.93 10.58 -2.72
C GLY A 146 14.80 9.47 -3.74
N GLY A 147 13.78 9.56 -4.60
CA GLY A 147 13.55 8.62 -5.68
C GLY A 147 13.82 9.22 -7.06
N TYR A 148 14.40 8.42 -7.95
CA TYR A 148 14.88 8.84 -9.26
C TYR A 148 14.54 7.77 -10.31
N LEU A 149 14.15 8.18 -11.51
CA LEU A 149 13.90 7.31 -12.64
C LEU A 149 15.08 7.35 -13.60
N LEU A 150 15.80 6.24 -13.71
CA LEU A 150 16.88 6.05 -14.68
C LEU A 150 16.39 5.12 -15.79
N GLY A 151 15.96 5.69 -16.92
CA GLY A 151 15.33 4.92 -17.99
C GLY A 151 14.06 4.20 -17.51
N ARG A 152 14.15 2.88 -17.34
CA ARG A 152 13.06 2.02 -16.82
C ARG A 152 13.32 1.44 -15.43
N VAL A 153 14.32 2.00 -14.73
CA VAL A 153 14.79 1.55 -13.42
C VAL A 153 14.48 2.64 -12.39
N LEU A 154 13.88 2.24 -11.26
CA LEU A 154 13.65 3.13 -10.14
C LEU A 154 14.84 3.06 -9.18
N VAL A 155 15.48 4.19 -8.93
CA VAL A 155 16.61 4.33 -8.01
C VAL A 155 16.16 5.06 -6.75
N LEU A 156 16.39 4.50 -5.57
CA LEU A 156 16.09 5.12 -4.28
C LEU A 156 17.41 5.42 -3.56
N CYS A 157 17.68 6.69 -3.29
CA CYS A 157 18.85 7.11 -2.51
C CYS A 157 18.47 7.30 -1.05
N LEU A 158 18.88 6.36 -0.19
CA LEU A 158 18.53 6.33 1.22
C LEU A 158 19.70 6.78 2.12
N PRO A 159 19.42 7.28 3.34
CA PRO A 159 20.47 7.62 4.29
C PRO A 159 21.29 6.41 4.70
N GLY A 160 22.59 6.60 4.98
CA GLY A 160 23.52 5.51 5.35
C GLY A 160 23.24 4.80 6.68
N SER A 161 22.34 5.34 7.51
CA SER A 161 21.97 4.73 8.79
C SER A 161 20.88 3.67 8.63
N ARG A 162 20.95 2.58 9.39
CA ARG A 162 19.89 1.54 9.44
C ARG A 162 18.48 2.10 9.66
N GLY A 163 18.36 3.11 10.53
CA GLY A 163 17.07 3.78 10.79
C GLY A 163 16.55 4.49 9.54
N GLY A 164 17.41 5.24 8.85
CA GLY A 164 17.06 5.90 7.59
C GLY A 164 16.71 4.94 6.46
N VAL A 165 17.41 3.82 6.33
CA VAL A 165 17.07 2.74 5.38
C VAL A 165 15.68 2.18 5.68
N ARG A 166 15.43 1.80 6.95
CA ARG A 166 14.14 1.25 7.37
C ARG A 166 13.01 2.24 7.12
N ASP A 167 13.17 3.48 7.58
CA ASP A 167 12.14 4.51 7.46
C ASP A 167 11.85 4.84 6.00
N GLY A 168 12.89 4.96 5.17
CA GLY A 168 12.75 5.22 3.75
C GLY A 168 12.03 4.09 3.01
N LEU A 169 12.44 2.83 3.20
CA LEU A 169 11.80 1.69 2.55
C LEU A 169 10.39 1.43 3.07
N THR A 170 10.12 1.65 4.36
CA THR A 170 8.74 1.59 4.89
C THR A 170 7.86 2.67 4.25
N ALA A 171 8.39 3.88 4.04
CA ALA A 171 7.61 4.98 3.48
C ALA A 171 7.18 4.75 2.02
N VAL A 172 8.03 4.12 1.21
CA VAL A 172 7.79 4.02 -0.25
C VAL A 172 7.70 2.58 -0.78
N GLY A 173 8.00 1.57 0.03
CA GLY A 173 8.08 0.16 -0.39
C GLY A 173 6.80 -0.34 -1.03
N GLY A 174 5.64 0.02 -0.46
CA GLY A 174 4.32 -0.33 -1.00
C GLY A 174 3.99 0.31 -2.36
N LEU A 175 4.75 1.31 -2.81
CA LEU A 175 4.55 2.00 -4.08
C LEU A 175 5.36 1.38 -5.23
N LEU A 176 6.40 0.59 -4.93
CA LEU A 176 7.41 0.19 -5.92
C LEU A 176 6.83 -0.68 -7.04
N GLY A 177 5.93 -1.61 -6.73
CA GLY A 177 5.26 -2.44 -7.74
C GLY A 177 4.42 -1.61 -8.72
N HIS A 178 3.63 -0.67 -8.21
CA HIS A 178 2.83 0.23 -9.03
C HIS A 178 3.71 1.14 -9.91
N ALA A 179 4.78 1.69 -9.33
CA ALA A 179 5.74 2.50 -10.07
C ALA A 179 6.34 1.73 -11.26
N ILE A 180 6.74 0.48 -11.05
CA ILE A 180 7.26 -0.41 -12.10
C ILE A 180 6.20 -0.65 -13.19
N ALA A 181 4.96 -0.95 -12.81
CA ALA A 181 3.88 -1.16 -13.77
C ALA A 181 3.59 0.09 -14.63
N MET A 182 3.66 1.28 -14.01
CA MET A 182 3.53 2.56 -14.72
C MET A 182 4.69 2.82 -15.68
N ILE A 183 5.94 2.58 -15.23
CA ILE A 183 7.15 2.67 -16.05
C ILE A 183 7.06 1.73 -17.26
N ASP A 184 6.42 0.58 -17.11
CA ASP A 184 6.22 -0.39 -18.18
C ASP A 184 5.06 -0.06 -19.12
N GLY A 185 4.41 1.09 -18.93
CA GLY A 185 3.33 1.56 -19.80
C GLY A 185 2.00 0.84 -19.59
N SER A 186 1.86 0.06 -18.52
CA SER A 186 0.63 -0.69 -18.22
C SER A 186 -0.46 0.17 -17.55
N GLY A 187 -0.25 1.49 -17.41
CA GLY A 187 -1.05 2.38 -16.55
C GLY A 187 -2.06 3.33 -17.23
N HIS A 188 -2.32 3.24 -18.54
CA HIS A 188 -3.26 4.17 -19.19
C HIS A 188 -4.63 3.53 -19.46
N GLY A 189 -5.56 3.76 -18.53
CA GLY A 189 -6.99 3.49 -18.69
C GLY A 189 -7.81 4.40 -17.78
N GLY A 190 -8.27 5.54 -18.32
CA GLY A 190 -9.50 6.27 -18.00
C GLY A 190 -9.83 6.66 -16.55
N HIS A 191 -9.95 7.97 -16.33
CA HIS A 191 -10.55 8.63 -15.16
C HIS A 191 -11.66 7.85 -14.45
N GLY A 192 -11.31 7.35 -13.27
CA GLY A 192 -12.18 6.97 -12.17
C GLY A 192 -11.25 6.80 -10.98
N THR A 193 -11.42 7.60 -9.94
CA THR A 193 -10.56 7.65 -8.75
C THR A 193 -10.11 6.24 -8.33
N PRO A 194 -8.80 5.91 -8.35
CA PRO A 194 -8.36 4.61 -7.90
C PRO A 194 -8.51 4.55 -6.38
N ALA A 195 -9.45 3.73 -5.91
CA ALA A 195 -9.50 3.30 -4.53
C ALA A 195 -8.21 2.52 -4.21
N PRO A 196 -7.63 2.66 -3.01
CA PRO A 196 -6.32 2.11 -2.68
C PRO A 196 -6.41 0.58 -2.53
N GLN A 197 -6.08 -0.16 -3.58
CA GLN A 197 -6.00 -1.62 -3.50
C GLN A 197 -4.67 -2.05 -2.88
N ALA A 198 -4.80 -3.00 -1.98
CA ALA A 198 -3.81 -3.49 -1.06
C ALA A 198 -3.56 -4.96 -1.27
N ALA A 199 -2.35 -5.40 -0.96
CA ALA A 199 -2.08 -6.81 -0.70
C ALA A 199 -3.14 -7.37 0.25
N ALA A 200 -3.89 -8.35 -0.24
CA ALA A 200 -5.03 -8.99 0.43
C ALA A 200 -4.65 -9.84 1.67
N HIS A 201 -3.41 -9.72 2.15
CA HIS A 201 -2.98 -10.32 3.42
C HIS A 201 -2.45 -9.28 4.42
N GLU A 202 -2.18 -8.02 4.02
CA GLU A 202 -1.65 -6.98 4.93
C GLU A 202 -2.57 -5.75 5.12
N ARG A 203 -3.64 -5.56 4.34
CA ARG A 203 -4.67 -4.54 4.64
C ARG A 203 -6.02 -5.15 5.00
N CYS A 204 -5.96 -6.09 5.92
CA CYS A 204 -7.14 -6.64 6.58
C CYS A 204 -7.56 -5.82 7.80
N ALA A 205 -6.87 -4.71 8.11
CA ALA A 205 -7.19 -3.86 9.26
C ALA A 205 -6.70 -2.43 9.00
N TYR A 206 -7.58 -1.43 8.99
CA TYR A 206 -7.14 -0.03 8.97
C TYR A 206 -8.10 0.94 9.67
N VAL A 207 -7.53 2.04 10.17
CA VAL A 207 -8.25 3.23 10.63
C VAL A 207 -7.80 4.42 9.79
N GLY A 208 -8.74 5.21 9.27
CA GLY A 208 -8.40 6.40 8.49
C GLY A 208 -9.59 7.24 8.06
N GLU A 209 -9.35 8.38 7.43
CA GLU A 209 -10.41 9.35 7.11
C GLU A 209 -11.19 9.04 5.83
N GLN A 210 -10.62 8.16 4.99
CA GLN A 210 -11.19 7.81 3.69
C GLN A 210 -12.49 7.00 3.84
N PRO A 211 -13.47 7.19 2.94
CA PRO A 211 -14.65 6.35 2.88
C PRO A 211 -14.29 4.85 2.80
N ILE A 212 -15.04 4.03 3.53
CA ILE A 212 -14.83 2.58 3.53
C ILE A 212 -15.46 1.98 2.26
N ASP A 213 -14.64 1.27 1.47
CA ASP A 213 -15.08 0.51 0.30
C ASP A 213 -15.41 -0.93 0.73
N LEU A 214 -16.69 -1.16 1.04
CA LEU A 214 -17.15 -2.47 1.50
C LEU A 214 -16.98 -3.59 0.45
N PRO A 215 -17.30 -3.39 -0.85
CA PRO A 215 -16.96 -4.35 -1.89
C PRO A 215 -15.47 -4.73 -1.90
N ALA A 216 -14.57 -3.77 -1.71
CA ALA A 216 -13.14 -4.05 -1.63
C ALA A 216 -12.78 -4.88 -0.39
N LEU A 217 -13.39 -4.60 0.77
CA LEU A 217 -13.21 -5.42 1.98
C LEU A 217 -13.71 -6.87 1.77
N ALA A 218 -14.87 -7.05 1.14
CA ALA A 218 -15.41 -8.37 0.84
C ALA A 218 -14.51 -9.14 -0.15
N ALA A 219 -13.97 -8.46 -1.15
CA ALA A 219 -13.02 -9.04 -2.10
C ALA A 219 -11.68 -9.41 -1.43
N ALA A 220 -11.21 -8.61 -0.46
CA ALA A 220 -9.96 -8.87 0.25
C ALA A 220 -9.97 -10.17 1.06
N VAL A 221 -11.14 -10.57 1.58
CA VAL A 221 -11.29 -11.84 2.30
C VAL A 221 -11.70 -12.99 1.38
N ALA A 222 -12.04 -12.76 0.11
CA ALA A 222 -12.48 -13.84 -0.76
C ALA A 222 -11.38 -14.89 -0.98
N ALA A 223 -11.77 -16.17 -0.99
CA ALA A 223 -10.87 -17.29 -1.16
C ALA A 223 -11.54 -18.41 -1.99
N PRO A 224 -10.80 -19.15 -2.84
CA PRO A 224 -11.35 -20.31 -3.54
C PRO A 224 -11.96 -21.37 -2.60
N GLU A 225 -11.39 -21.53 -1.42
CA GLU A 225 -11.82 -22.44 -0.36
C GLU A 225 -12.98 -21.89 0.50
N ALA A 226 -13.36 -20.61 0.35
CA ALA A 226 -14.45 -20.01 1.12
C ALA A 226 -15.82 -20.33 0.52
N GLY A 227 -16.65 -21.04 1.29
CA GLY A 227 -18.06 -21.29 0.96
C GLY A 227 -19.00 -20.15 1.36
N ALA A 228 -18.51 -19.15 2.11
CA ALA A 228 -19.27 -17.97 2.47
C ALA A 228 -18.37 -16.75 2.72
N VAL A 229 -18.87 -15.58 2.35
CA VAL A 229 -18.36 -14.27 2.78
C VAL A 229 -19.50 -13.53 3.47
N VAL A 230 -19.24 -13.03 4.67
CA VAL A 230 -20.18 -12.25 5.48
C VAL A 230 -19.59 -10.86 5.69
N THR A 231 -20.39 -9.84 5.46
CA THR A 231 -20.03 -8.44 5.70
C THR A 231 -20.95 -7.81 6.74
N PHE A 232 -20.38 -6.94 7.58
CA PHE A 232 -21.10 -6.11 8.54
C PHE A 232 -20.82 -4.63 8.28
N GLU A 233 -21.85 -3.80 8.45
CA GLU A 233 -21.79 -2.35 8.28
C GLU A 233 -22.31 -1.63 9.53
N GLY A 234 -21.42 -0.88 10.19
CA GLY A 234 -21.74 0.09 11.22
C GLY A 234 -21.98 1.46 10.61
N ARG A 235 -23.24 1.81 10.34
CA ARG A 235 -23.63 3.11 9.77
C ARG A 235 -24.04 4.12 10.84
N VAL A 236 -23.82 5.39 10.54
CA VAL A 236 -24.34 6.51 11.34
C VAL A 236 -25.87 6.53 11.24
N ARG A 237 -26.54 6.52 12.39
CA ARG A 237 -28.00 6.61 12.49
C ARG A 237 -28.41 8.04 12.79
N ASN A 238 -29.64 8.40 12.42
CA ASN A 238 -30.20 9.74 12.65
C ASN A 238 -30.67 9.98 14.10
N HIS A 239 -30.56 8.98 14.98
CA HIS A 239 -30.93 9.09 16.38
C HIS A 239 -29.96 8.33 17.28
N ASP A 240 -29.68 8.90 18.45
CA ASP A 240 -29.03 8.23 19.57
C ASP A 240 -29.77 8.59 20.85
N HIS A 241 -30.17 7.59 21.65
CA HIS A 241 -30.97 7.78 22.88
C HIS A 241 -32.23 8.67 22.74
N GLY A 242 -32.87 8.65 21.56
CA GLY A 242 -34.09 9.43 21.28
C GLY A 242 -33.84 10.91 20.91
N ARG A 243 -32.59 11.32 20.75
CA ARG A 243 -32.20 12.67 20.29
C ARG A 243 -31.77 12.61 18.83
N GLU A 244 -32.14 13.64 18.06
CA GLU A 244 -31.75 13.78 16.66
C GLU A 244 -30.26 14.17 16.56
N VAL A 245 -29.49 13.34 15.85
CA VAL A 245 -28.05 13.52 15.63
C VAL A 245 -27.84 14.07 14.23
N VAL A 246 -27.16 15.22 14.15
CA VAL A 246 -26.91 15.90 12.86
C VAL A 246 -25.54 15.53 12.30
N GLU A 247 -24.57 15.27 13.17
CA GLU A 247 -23.18 15.05 12.79
C GLU A 247 -22.45 14.17 13.83
N LEU A 248 -21.62 13.24 13.34
CA LEU A 248 -20.70 12.47 14.18
C LEU A 248 -19.27 12.75 13.76
N THR A 249 -18.39 13.04 14.71
CA THR A 249 -16.94 13.13 14.46
C THR A 249 -16.23 12.00 15.19
N TYR A 250 -15.53 11.15 14.45
CA TYR A 250 -14.69 10.10 15.02
C TYR A 250 -13.23 10.54 15.10
N SER A 251 -12.63 10.38 16.27
CA SER A 251 -11.19 10.59 16.49
C SER A 251 -10.54 9.29 16.93
N ALA A 252 -9.30 9.03 16.51
CA ALA A 252 -8.59 7.80 16.81
C ALA A 252 -7.24 8.07 17.47
N HIS A 253 -6.83 7.16 18.36
CA HIS A 253 -5.49 7.17 18.90
C HIS A 253 -4.49 6.82 17.78
N PRO A 254 -3.25 7.35 17.78
CA PRO A 254 -2.23 7.00 16.79
C PRO A 254 -1.98 5.48 16.64
N ASP A 255 -2.20 4.73 17.72
CA ASP A 255 -2.05 3.26 17.75
C ASP A 255 -3.27 2.49 17.23
N ALA A 256 -4.39 3.13 16.91
CA ALA A 256 -5.65 2.45 16.60
C ALA A 256 -5.51 1.45 15.44
N SER A 257 -4.79 1.82 14.37
CA SER A 257 -4.51 0.91 13.25
C SER A 257 -3.67 -0.31 13.67
N ARG A 258 -2.71 -0.13 14.58
CA ARG A 258 -1.89 -1.23 15.12
C ARG A 258 -2.75 -2.17 15.99
N VAL A 259 -3.55 -1.61 16.90
CA VAL A 259 -4.47 -2.39 17.76
C VAL A 259 -5.46 -3.19 16.91
N LEU A 260 -5.98 -2.60 15.84
CA LEU A 260 -6.90 -3.28 14.92
C LEU A 260 -6.21 -4.42 14.17
N GLY A 261 -4.97 -4.21 13.70
CA GLY A 261 -4.16 -5.24 13.06
C GLY A 261 -3.86 -6.42 14.00
N ASP A 262 -3.41 -6.12 15.23
CA ASP A 262 -3.14 -7.11 16.27
C ASP A 262 -4.40 -7.93 16.60
N LEU A 263 -5.58 -7.30 16.58
CA LEU A 263 -6.85 -7.96 16.81
C LEU A 263 -7.21 -8.94 15.69
N VAL A 264 -7.14 -8.49 14.44
CA VAL A 264 -7.41 -9.34 13.28
C VAL A 264 -6.46 -10.53 13.24
N ALA A 265 -5.17 -10.31 13.51
CA ALA A 265 -4.17 -11.37 13.60
C ALA A 265 -4.53 -12.44 14.64
N LYS A 266 -5.08 -12.05 15.80
CA LYS A 266 -5.54 -13.01 16.83
C LYS A 266 -6.71 -13.87 16.35
N PHE A 267 -7.63 -13.32 15.59
CA PHE A 267 -8.80 -14.06 15.09
C PHE A 267 -8.43 -15.11 14.03
N VAL A 268 -7.42 -14.83 13.20
CA VAL A 268 -6.98 -15.74 12.13
C VAL A 268 -5.84 -16.68 12.56
N ALA A 269 -5.20 -16.43 13.70
CA ALA A 269 -4.12 -17.28 14.22
C ALA A 269 -4.59 -18.74 14.41
N GLY A 270 -3.91 -19.66 13.72
CA GLY A 270 -4.24 -21.09 13.75
C GLY A 270 -5.52 -21.49 13.01
N ARG A 271 -6.10 -20.59 12.20
CA ARG A 271 -7.32 -20.83 11.42
C ARG A 271 -7.09 -20.46 9.95
N GLU A 272 -6.37 -21.31 9.22
CA GLU A 272 -5.96 -21.05 7.83
C GLU A 272 -7.13 -20.84 6.86
N GLU A 273 -8.28 -21.42 7.17
CA GLU A 273 -9.50 -21.31 6.35
C GLU A 273 -10.31 -20.03 6.63
N LEU A 274 -9.93 -19.26 7.66
CA LEU A 274 -10.63 -18.05 8.09
C LEU A 274 -9.86 -16.82 7.66
N ARG A 275 -10.53 -15.91 6.95
CA ARG A 275 -9.98 -14.59 6.62
C ARG A 275 -10.90 -13.52 7.17
N VAL A 276 -10.30 -12.48 7.75
CA VAL A 276 -11.02 -11.38 8.40
C VAL A 276 -10.43 -10.08 7.89
N ALA A 277 -11.27 -9.12 7.52
CA ALA A 277 -10.89 -7.74 7.21
C ALA A 277 -11.75 -6.75 8.00
N VAL A 278 -11.17 -5.66 8.45
CA VAL A 278 -11.81 -4.65 9.30
C VAL A 278 -11.36 -3.24 8.91
N ALA A 279 -12.31 -2.31 8.85
CA ALA A 279 -12.03 -0.91 8.58
C ALA A 279 -12.82 0.00 9.51
N HIS A 280 -12.19 1.07 9.99
CA HIS A 280 -12.87 2.13 10.74
C HIS A 280 -12.55 3.50 10.15
N ARG A 281 -13.60 4.31 9.95
CA ARG A 281 -13.48 5.67 9.42
C ARG A 281 -13.36 6.68 10.56
N THR A 282 -12.47 7.65 10.40
CA THR A 282 -12.30 8.81 11.29
C THR A 282 -12.66 10.10 10.58
N GLY A 283 -12.72 11.21 11.31
CA GLY A 283 -13.17 12.51 10.81
C GLY A 283 -14.67 12.69 10.93
N VAL A 284 -15.20 13.65 10.16
CA VAL A 284 -16.62 14.02 10.18
C VAL A 284 -17.42 13.08 9.29
N LEU A 285 -18.48 12.50 9.84
CA LEU A 285 -19.41 11.59 9.16
C LEU A 285 -20.84 12.11 9.26
N GLN A 286 -21.57 11.93 8.17
CA GLN A 286 -22.98 12.30 8.05
C GLN A 286 -23.89 11.10 8.36
N VAL A 287 -25.16 11.36 8.65
CA VAL A 287 -26.18 10.31 8.78
C VAL A 287 -26.20 9.42 7.53
N GLY A 288 -26.15 8.10 7.72
CA GLY A 288 -26.09 7.11 6.64
C GLY A 288 -24.68 6.70 6.23
N ASP A 289 -23.64 7.47 6.60
CA ASP A 289 -22.25 7.13 6.29
C ASP A 289 -21.82 5.83 6.98
N LEU A 290 -20.96 5.08 6.31
CA LEU A 290 -20.31 3.89 6.84
C LEU A 290 -19.14 4.30 7.73
N ALA A 291 -19.29 4.09 9.04
CA ALA A 291 -18.27 4.41 10.04
C ALA A 291 -17.34 3.24 10.32
N PHE A 292 -17.85 2.02 10.22
CA PHE A 292 -17.13 0.81 10.60
C PHE A 292 -17.60 -0.36 9.74
N ALA A 293 -16.69 -1.22 9.31
CA ALA A 293 -17.04 -2.41 8.53
C ALA A 293 -16.17 -3.61 8.88
N VAL A 294 -16.75 -4.79 8.76
CA VAL A 294 -16.08 -6.08 8.92
C VAL A 294 -16.44 -6.96 7.74
N ALA A 295 -15.48 -7.70 7.20
CA ALA A 295 -15.70 -8.77 6.24
C ALA A 295 -15.03 -10.05 6.74
N VAL A 296 -15.70 -11.18 6.62
CA VAL A 296 -15.17 -12.49 7.04
C VAL A 296 -15.47 -13.53 5.98
N SER A 297 -14.49 -14.33 5.60
CA SER A 297 -14.69 -15.53 4.78
C SER A 297 -14.41 -16.80 5.55
N ALA A 298 -15.20 -17.84 5.30
CA ALA A 298 -14.95 -19.18 5.82
C ALA A 298 -15.51 -20.26 4.87
N PRO A 299 -15.08 -21.54 4.97
CA PRO A 299 -15.66 -22.65 4.23
C PRO A 299 -17.16 -22.85 4.52
N HIS A 300 -17.59 -22.55 5.75
CA HIS A 300 -18.97 -22.71 6.20
C HIS A 300 -19.58 -21.39 6.67
N ARG A 301 -20.79 -21.09 6.18
CA ARG A 301 -21.53 -19.85 6.53
C ARG A 301 -21.68 -19.60 8.03
N GLN A 302 -21.87 -20.64 8.83
CA GLN A 302 -22.06 -20.51 10.27
C GLN A 302 -20.80 -19.93 10.94
N ALA A 303 -19.62 -20.41 10.56
CA ALA A 303 -18.35 -19.88 11.06
C ALA A 303 -18.15 -18.43 10.64
N ALA A 304 -18.46 -18.08 9.38
CA ALA A 304 -18.35 -16.71 8.89
C ALA A 304 -19.25 -15.73 9.69
N PHE A 305 -20.51 -16.09 9.95
CA PHE A 305 -21.42 -15.26 10.76
C PHE A 305 -20.94 -15.12 12.20
N GLN A 306 -20.55 -16.24 12.83
CA GLN A 306 -20.10 -16.23 14.22
C GLN A 306 -18.85 -15.37 14.40
N THR A 307 -17.83 -15.58 13.57
CA THR A 307 -16.61 -14.77 13.62
C THR A 307 -16.90 -13.30 13.32
N CYS A 308 -17.77 -12.98 12.38
CA CYS A 308 -18.13 -11.58 12.10
C CYS A 308 -18.71 -10.88 13.33
N ALA A 309 -19.61 -11.54 14.06
CA ALA A 309 -20.17 -11.01 15.31
C ALA A 309 -19.09 -10.83 16.39
N GLU A 310 -18.25 -11.85 16.62
CA GLU A 310 -17.17 -11.80 17.60
C GLU A 310 -16.17 -10.66 17.32
N VAL A 311 -15.80 -10.44 16.04
CA VAL A 311 -14.91 -9.35 15.63
C VAL A 311 -15.56 -7.99 15.89
N VAL A 312 -16.84 -7.81 15.54
CA VAL A 312 -17.56 -6.55 15.79
C VAL A 312 -17.58 -6.18 17.26
N ASP A 313 -17.91 -7.15 18.12
CA ASP A 313 -18.00 -6.92 19.57
C ASP A 313 -16.63 -6.61 20.18
N GLU A 314 -15.59 -7.34 19.76
CA GLU A 314 -14.25 -7.17 20.28
C GLU A 314 -13.61 -5.86 19.80
N VAL A 315 -13.83 -5.44 18.54
CA VAL A 315 -13.39 -4.12 18.06
C VAL A 315 -14.02 -3.00 18.89
N LYS A 316 -15.33 -3.07 19.12
CA LYS A 316 -16.04 -2.07 19.96
C LYS A 316 -15.56 -2.03 21.40
N ARG A 317 -14.92 -3.10 21.88
CA ARG A 317 -14.41 -3.22 23.24
C ARG A 317 -12.98 -2.69 23.39
N VAL A 318 -12.14 -2.80 22.36
CA VAL A 318 -10.67 -2.58 22.49
C VAL A 318 -10.10 -1.49 21.60
N LEU A 319 -10.80 -1.08 20.53
CA LEU A 319 -10.26 -0.14 19.58
C LEU A 319 -10.31 1.28 20.17
N PRO A 320 -9.16 1.99 20.31
CA PRO A 320 -9.12 3.31 20.92
C PRO A 320 -9.58 4.39 19.92
N VAL A 321 -10.89 4.43 19.69
CA VAL A 321 -11.60 5.37 18.82
C VAL A 321 -12.74 6.01 19.61
N TRP A 322 -12.79 7.33 19.59
CA TRP A 322 -13.77 8.15 20.29
C TRP A 322 -14.78 8.73 19.30
N LYS A 323 -16.06 8.79 19.68
CA LYS A 323 -17.09 9.51 18.92
C LYS A 323 -17.52 10.78 19.66
N LEU A 324 -17.47 11.89 18.95
CA LEU A 324 -18.10 13.14 19.35
C LEU A 324 -19.40 13.28 18.57
N GLN A 325 -20.53 13.43 19.28
CA GLN A 325 -21.84 13.62 18.67
C GLN A 325 -22.27 15.07 18.78
N ARG A 326 -22.81 15.62 17.71
CA ARG A 326 -23.46 16.94 17.71
C ARG A 326 -24.95 16.77 17.45
N PHE A 327 -25.76 17.33 18.34
CA PHE A 327 -27.22 17.28 18.29
C PHE A 327 -27.82 18.52 17.61
N ALA A 328 -29.07 18.42 17.16
CA ALA A 328 -29.76 19.51 16.46
C ALA A 328 -29.93 20.79 17.30
N ASP A 329 -29.87 20.66 18.63
CA ASP A 329 -29.90 21.78 19.59
C ASP A 329 -28.54 22.50 19.75
N GLY A 330 -27.51 22.04 19.03
CA GLY A 330 -26.15 22.60 19.08
C GLY A 330 -25.28 22.07 20.23
N SER A 331 -25.80 21.16 21.07
CA SER A 331 -25.01 20.52 22.11
C SER A 331 -24.10 19.43 21.55
N GLU A 332 -23.00 19.18 22.26
CA GLU A 332 -21.95 18.23 21.89
C GLU A 332 -21.72 17.23 23.03
N GLU A 333 -21.58 15.95 22.69
CA GLU A 333 -21.34 14.89 23.67
C GLU A 333 -20.25 13.94 23.17
N TRP A 334 -19.15 13.84 23.93
CA TRP A 334 -18.16 12.79 23.75
C TRP A 334 -18.72 11.50 24.35
N VAL A 335 -18.86 10.48 23.51
CA VAL A 335 -19.25 9.16 23.96
C VAL A 335 -18.10 8.21 23.66
N ASN A 336 -17.67 7.48 24.68
CA ASN A 336 -16.71 6.40 24.51
C ASN A 336 -17.42 5.05 24.60
N CYS A 337 -17.11 4.15 23.65
CA CYS A 337 -17.26 2.73 23.91
C CYS A 337 -15.92 2.28 24.52
N ALA A 338 -15.94 2.10 25.85
CA ALA A 338 -14.84 1.72 26.75
C ALA A 338 -13.61 2.64 26.70
#